data_AF-Q750J7-F1
#
_entry.id   AF-Q750J7-F1
#
_cell.length_a   1.000
_cell.length_b   1.000
_cell.length_c   1.000
_cell.angle_alpha   90.00
_cell.angle_beta   90.00
_cell.angle_gamma   90.00
#
_symmetry.space_group_name_H-M   'P 1'
#
loop_
_entity.id
_entity.type
_entity.pdbx_description
1 polymer ?
#
loop_
_entity_poly.entity_id
_entity_poly.type
_entity_poly.pdbx_seq_one_letter_code
_entity_poly.pdbx_strand_id
1 'polypeptide(L)'
;MSELDSKATILLMGLRRGGKSSICKVVFHNMQPLDTLYLESTTNPTSEHFSTLIDLGVMELPGQLNYFEPSYESENLFKSVGALVYVIDSQDEYLNALTNLAMIIEYAYKVNPRISFEVLIHKVDSLSEDFKLDTQRDIMQRTGDELLDLGLEGVQVSFYLTSIFDHSIYEAFSRIVQKLVPELPFLENMLDNLVQHSKIEKCFLFDINSKIYVATDSSPVDIQTYEVCAEFVDVAIDLQDLYKNPNEEHEMKSVSTLVNGVVIYLRQMIRGLALVALVRPVDSSMSSAEYDTSMESCLTVMDYNIDIFKKGLEQVWDRARVARADGETGSQENPHTTF
;
A
#
# COMPACT_ATOMS: atom_id res chain seq x y z
N MET A 1 -27.10 -1.70 -9.56
CA MET A 1 -25.94 -0.79 -9.51
C MET A 1 -25.23 -1.15 -8.21
N SER A 2 -24.32 -2.11 -8.31
CA SER A 2 -24.09 -3.14 -7.27
C SER A 2 -22.60 -3.31 -7.00
N GLU A 3 -22.24 -3.38 -5.72
CA GLU A 3 -20.99 -3.92 -5.14
C GLU A 3 -19.61 -3.34 -5.54
N LEU A 4 -19.48 -2.52 -6.58
CA LEU A 4 -18.17 -1.99 -7.02
C LEU A 4 -17.74 -0.68 -6.33
N ASP A 5 -18.65 0.06 -5.71
CA ASP A 5 -18.38 1.45 -5.25
C ASP A 5 -17.52 1.57 -3.98
N SER A 6 -17.03 0.44 -3.46
CA SER A 6 -16.07 0.41 -2.33
C SER A 6 -14.78 -0.36 -2.62
N LYS A 7 -14.58 -0.82 -3.86
CA LYS A 7 -13.37 -1.56 -4.22
C LYS A 7 -12.33 -0.57 -4.74
N ALA A 8 -11.26 -0.38 -3.99
CA ALA A 8 -10.11 0.36 -4.50
C ALA A 8 -9.45 -0.51 -5.58
N THR A 9 -9.70 -0.18 -6.84
CA THR A 9 -9.16 -0.95 -7.96
C THR A 9 -7.86 -0.31 -8.42
N ILE A 10 -6.77 -1.08 -8.34
CA ILE A 10 -5.46 -0.75 -8.88
C ILE A 10 -5.33 -1.40 -10.25
N LEU A 11 -5.02 -0.58 -11.25
CA LEU A 11 -4.74 -1.04 -12.60
C LEU A 11 -3.24 -1.06 -12.86
N LEU A 12 -2.66 -2.24 -13.11
CA LEU A 12 -1.27 -2.40 -13.49
C LEU A 12 -1.13 -2.44 -15.02
N MET A 13 -0.49 -1.40 -15.57
CA MET A 13 -0.19 -1.25 -17.00
C MET A 13 1.31 -1.13 -17.25
N GLY A 14 1.74 -1.32 -18.50
CA GLY A 14 3.14 -1.17 -18.91
C GLY A 14 3.50 -2.06 -20.09
N LEU A 15 4.70 -1.89 -20.63
CA LEU A 15 5.20 -2.67 -21.78
C LEU A 15 5.40 -4.16 -21.47
N ARG A 16 5.37 -5.00 -22.50
CA ARG A 16 5.69 -6.44 -22.36
C ARG A 16 7.08 -6.61 -21.70
N ARG A 17 7.21 -7.56 -20.76
CA ARG A 17 8.44 -7.84 -19.99
C ARG A 17 8.86 -6.75 -18.97
N GLY A 18 8.04 -5.72 -18.76
CA GLY A 18 8.30 -4.70 -17.74
C GLY A 18 8.20 -5.17 -16.28
N GLY A 19 7.79 -6.41 -16.01
CA GLY A 19 7.78 -6.99 -14.65
C GLY A 19 6.45 -6.92 -13.89
N LYS A 20 5.35 -6.50 -14.52
CA LYS A 20 4.00 -6.41 -13.89
C LYS A 20 3.58 -7.68 -13.14
N SER A 21 3.65 -8.83 -13.81
CA SER A 21 3.22 -10.12 -13.22
C SER A 21 4.14 -10.54 -12.08
N SER A 22 5.44 -10.24 -12.19
CA SER A 22 6.41 -10.46 -11.11
C SER A 22 6.08 -9.60 -9.89
N ILE A 23 5.79 -8.30 -10.08
CA ILE A 23 5.37 -7.39 -9.01
C ILE A 23 4.11 -7.92 -8.32
N CYS A 24 3.09 -8.29 -9.10
CA CYS A 24 1.82 -8.76 -8.56
C CYS A 24 2.00 -10.03 -7.70
N LYS A 25 2.79 -10.98 -8.17
CA LYS A 25 3.05 -12.23 -7.41
C LYS A 25 3.97 -12.03 -6.21
N VAL A 26 4.97 -11.15 -6.29
CA VAL A 26 5.85 -10.87 -5.15
C VAL A 26 5.07 -10.17 -4.05
N VAL A 27 4.32 -9.12 -4.38
CA VAL A 27 3.62 -8.29 -3.38
C VAL A 27 2.41 -8.99 -2.79
N PHE A 28 1.61 -9.68 -3.61
CA PHE A 28 0.31 -10.21 -3.16
C PHE A 28 0.27 -11.72 -2.92
N HIS A 29 1.20 -12.48 -3.49
CA HIS A 29 1.29 -13.93 -3.30
C HIS A 29 2.49 -14.35 -2.45
N ASN A 30 3.26 -13.39 -1.92
CA ASN A 30 4.51 -13.64 -1.18
C ASN A 30 5.45 -14.61 -1.93
N MET A 31 5.47 -14.53 -3.26
CA MET A 31 6.35 -15.34 -4.10
C MET A 31 7.79 -14.83 -3.99
N GLN A 32 8.77 -15.74 -3.88
CA GLN A 32 10.17 -15.32 -3.83
C GLN A 32 10.58 -14.66 -5.16
N PRO A 33 11.35 -13.56 -5.14
CA PRO A 33 11.77 -12.85 -6.36
C PRO A 33 12.52 -13.74 -7.37
N LEU A 34 13.30 -14.72 -6.90
CA LEU A 34 14.02 -15.67 -7.75
C LEU A 34 13.09 -16.61 -8.52
N ASP A 35 11.95 -16.98 -7.92
CA ASP A 35 10.98 -17.86 -8.56
C ASP A 35 10.22 -17.12 -9.67
N THR A 36 10.21 -15.79 -9.66
CA THR A 36 9.55 -14.99 -10.70
C THR A 36 10.19 -15.13 -12.08
N LEU A 37 11.43 -15.61 -12.17
CA LEU A 37 12.13 -15.90 -13.43
C LEU A 37 11.41 -16.98 -14.26
N TYR A 38 10.64 -17.86 -13.61
CA TYR A 38 9.89 -18.94 -14.25
C TYR A 38 8.47 -18.54 -14.66
N LEU A 39 8.11 -17.26 -14.53
CA LEU A 39 6.79 -16.78 -14.93
C LEU A 39 6.65 -16.74 -16.45
N GLU A 40 5.59 -17.36 -16.94
CA GLU A 40 5.20 -17.28 -18.33
C GLU A 40 4.64 -15.88 -18.66
N SER A 41 4.70 -15.51 -19.94
CA SER A 41 4.13 -14.22 -20.38
C SER A 41 2.61 -14.23 -20.24
N THR A 42 2.06 -13.23 -19.54
CA THR A 42 0.61 -13.02 -19.43
C THR A 42 -0.03 -12.80 -20.80
N THR A 43 -0.95 -13.70 -21.19
CA THR A 43 -1.68 -13.65 -22.47
C THR A 43 -3.09 -13.07 -22.33
N ASN A 44 -3.71 -13.23 -21.16
CA ASN A 44 -5.06 -12.75 -20.86
C ASN A 44 -5.02 -11.80 -19.64
N PRO A 45 -5.92 -10.80 -19.58
CA PRO A 45 -6.07 -9.97 -18.38
C PRO A 45 -6.35 -10.85 -17.15
N THR A 46 -5.56 -10.67 -16.10
CA THR A 46 -5.77 -11.31 -14.80
C THR A 46 -6.33 -10.26 -13.84
N SER A 47 -7.41 -10.63 -13.16
CA SER A 47 -7.96 -9.82 -12.07
C SER A 47 -7.85 -10.64 -10.79
N GLU A 48 -7.25 -10.03 -9.78
CA GLU A 48 -7.07 -10.61 -8.47
C GLU A 48 -7.77 -9.73 -7.44
N HIS A 49 -8.47 -10.38 -6.52
CA HIS A 49 -9.22 -9.71 -5.48
C HIS A 49 -8.63 -10.05 -4.13
N PHE A 50 -8.18 -9.03 -3.42
CA PHE A 50 -7.65 -9.14 -2.07
C PHE A 50 -8.65 -8.52 -1.12
N SER A 51 -9.29 -9.36 -0.31
CA SER A 51 -10.14 -8.92 0.80
C SER A 51 -9.26 -8.70 2.04
N THR A 52 -8.45 -7.64 2.03
CA THR A 52 -7.72 -7.18 3.22
C THR A 52 -8.47 -6.01 3.85
N LEU A 53 -7.79 -5.10 4.56
CA LEU A 53 -8.42 -3.87 5.05
C LEU A 53 -8.99 -3.01 3.90
N ILE A 54 -8.48 -3.17 2.69
CA ILE A 54 -8.99 -2.48 1.51
C ILE A 54 -9.40 -3.60 0.57
N ASP A 55 -10.66 -3.58 0.11
CA ASP A 55 -11.08 -4.49 -0.96
C ASP A 55 -10.34 -4.06 -2.23
N LEU A 56 -9.14 -4.61 -2.42
CA LEU A 56 -8.21 -4.23 -3.45
C LEU A 56 -8.42 -5.14 -4.65
N GLY A 57 -8.89 -4.57 -5.74
CA GLY A 57 -8.90 -5.25 -7.04
C GLY A 57 -7.61 -4.91 -7.77
N VAL A 58 -6.72 -5.87 -7.96
CA VAL A 58 -5.54 -5.68 -8.81
C VAL A 58 -5.86 -6.27 -10.17
N MET A 59 -5.82 -5.45 -11.21
CA MET A 59 -5.95 -5.94 -12.57
C MET A 59 -4.65 -5.75 -13.34
N GLU A 60 -4.11 -6.84 -13.87
CA GLU A 60 -2.97 -6.80 -14.77
C GLU A 60 -3.45 -6.85 -16.22
N LEU A 61 -2.98 -5.89 -17.01
CA LEU A 61 -3.22 -5.87 -18.45
C LEU A 61 -2.01 -6.41 -19.23
N PRO A 62 -2.21 -7.28 -20.23
CA PRO A 62 -1.12 -7.76 -21.05
C PRO A 62 -0.54 -6.61 -21.88
N GLY A 63 0.79 -6.48 -21.87
CA GLY A 63 1.54 -5.36 -22.48
C GLY A 63 1.53 -5.32 -24.01
N GLN A 64 0.69 -6.12 -24.68
CA GLN A 64 0.46 -6.12 -26.13
C GLN A 64 -0.88 -5.46 -26.50
N LEU A 65 -1.71 -5.09 -25.52
CA LEU A 65 -3.02 -4.49 -25.79
C LEU A 65 -2.85 -3.04 -26.27
N ASN A 66 -3.04 -2.85 -27.56
CA ASN A 66 -3.30 -1.56 -28.18
C ASN A 66 -4.73 -1.12 -27.81
N TYR A 67 -4.90 -0.43 -26.68
CA TYR A 67 -6.20 0.12 -26.26
C TYR A 67 -6.66 1.35 -27.08
N PHE A 68 -6.11 1.57 -28.26
CA PHE A 68 -6.61 2.58 -29.20
C PHE A 68 -7.97 2.21 -29.79
N GLU A 69 -8.48 0.99 -29.56
CA GLU A 69 -9.87 0.66 -29.83
C GLU A 69 -10.68 0.70 -28.54
N PRO A 70 -11.56 1.71 -28.37
CA PRO A 70 -12.45 1.79 -27.22
C PRO A 70 -13.48 0.66 -27.33
N SER A 71 -13.18 -0.49 -26.73
CA SER A 71 -14.24 -1.42 -26.38
C SER A 71 -15.02 -0.80 -25.21
N TYR A 72 -16.35 -0.93 -25.21
CA TYR A 72 -17.21 -0.40 -24.14
C TYR A 72 -16.79 -0.89 -22.74
N GLU A 73 -16.06 -2.00 -22.68
CA GLU A 73 -15.48 -2.57 -21.46
C GLU A 73 -14.30 -1.76 -20.90
N SER A 74 -13.45 -1.16 -21.75
CA SER A 74 -12.31 -0.36 -21.28
C SER A 74 -12.77 0.92 -20.60
N GLU A 75 -13.76 1.62 -21.15
CA GLU A 75 -14.30 2.84 -20.54
C GLU A 75 -14.91 2.58 -19.16
N ASN A 76 -15.68 1.49 -19.01
CA ASN A 76 -16.25 1.12 -17.72
C ASN A 76 -15.17 0.70 -16.72
N LEU A 77 -14.10 0.07 -17.20
CA LEU A 77 -12.96 -0.26 -16.38
C LEU A 77 -12.28 1.00 -15.81
N PHE A 78 -11.90 1.96 -16.66
CA PHE A 78 -11.27 3.20 -16.19
C PHE A 78 -12.18 4.03 -15.27
N LYS A 79 -13.51 3.91 -15.37
CA LYS A 79 -14.45 4.52 -14.40
C LYS A 79 -14.36 3.87 -13.01
N SER A 80 -14.15 2.56 -12.94
CA SER A 80 -14.03 1.81 -11.68
C SER A 80 -12.64 1.86 -11.03
N VAL A 81 -11.62 2.27 -11.77
CA VAL A 81 -10.23 2.33 -11.29
C VAL A 81 -9.99 3.57 -10.44
N GLY A 82 -9.38 3.38 -9.26
CA GLY A 82 -9.00 4.47 -8.37
C GLY A 82 -7.55 4.93 -8.58
N ALA A 83 -6.64 4.00 -8.89
CA ALA A 83 -5.24 4.31 -9.18
C ALA A 83 -4.73 3.50 -10.38
N LEU A 84 -4.01 4.18 -11.26
CA LEU A 84 -3.34 3.59 -12.40
C LEU A 84 -1.84 3.55 -12.12
N VAL A 85 -1.29 2.33 -12.08
CA VAL A 85 0.12 2.05 -11.84
C VAL A 85 0.77 1.64 -13.16
N TYR A 86 1.64 2.48 -13.70
CA TYR A 86 2.36 2.20 -14.93
C TYR A 86 3.80 1.78 -14.64
N VAL A 87 4.19 0.61 -15.13
CA VAL A 87 5.51 0.00 -14.90
C VAL A 87 6.42 0.27 -16.09
N ILE A 88 7.52 1.00 -15.84
CA ILE A 88 8.59 1.31 -16.79
C ILE A 88 9.81 0.46 -16.42
N ASP A 89 10.36 -0.28 -17.39
CA ASP A 89 11.62 -0.99 -17.21
C ASP A 89 12.79 -0.02 -17.36
N SER A 90 13.61 0.19 -16.31
CA SER A 90 14.76 1.08 -16.37
C SER A 90 15.99 0.47 -17.07
N GLN A 91 15.99 -0.84 -17.35
CA GLN A 91 17.10 -1.53 -18.02
C GLN A 91 16.93 -1.54 -19.55
N ASP A 92 15.74 -1.26 -20.06
CA ASP A 92 15.40 -1.26 -21.48
C ASP A 92 15.11 0.16 -21.99
N GLU A 93 14.90 0.30 -23.29
CA GLU A 93 14.57 1.58 -23.92
C GLU A 93 13.16 2.05 -23.51
N TYR A 94 13.09 3.04 -22.61
CA TYR A 94 11.84 3.54 -22.04
C TYR A 94 11.14 4.62 -22.88
N LEU A 95 11.74 5.10 -23.98
CA LEU A 95 11.14 6.15 -24.83
C LEU A 95 9.73 5.79 -25.31
N ASN A 96 9.56 4.58 -25.86
CA ASN A 96 8.25 4.10 -26.30
C ASN A 96 7.28 3.93 -25.10
N ALA A 97 7.81 3.64 -23.91
CA ALA A 97 7.00 3.50 -22.70
C ALA A 97 6.43 4.85 -22.25
N LEU A 98 7.19 5.94 -22.39
CA LEU A 98 6.78 7.31 -22.04
C LEU A 98 5.66 7.79 -22.96
N THR A 99 5.85 7.68 -24.28
CA THR A 99 4.80 8.10 -25.23
C THR A 99 3.51 7.31 -25.02
N ASN A 100 3.61 6.01 -24.74
CA ASN A 100 2.43 5.19 -24.37
C ASN A 100 1.80 5.63 -23.04
N LEU A 101 2.61 5.96 -22.03
CA LEU A 101 2.14 6.49 -20.75
C LEU A 101 1.34 7.78 -20.95
N ALA A 102 1.87 8.74 -21.72
CA ALA A 102 1.20 10.01 -21.99
C ALA A 102 -0.17 9.81 -22.66
N MET A 103 -0.25 8.92 -23.66
CA MET A 103 -1.52 8.57 -24.32
C MET A 103 -2.53 7.90 -23.36
N ILE A 104 -2.05 7.00 -22.48
CA ILE A 104 -2.91 6.34 -21.48
C ILE A 104 -3.42 7.35 -20.46
N ILE A 105 -2.57 8.26 -19.98
CA ILE A 105 -2.96 9.32 -19.04
C ILE A 105 -4.03 10.22 -19.68
N GLU A 106 -3.84 10.64 -20.94
CA GLU A 106 -4.82 11.46 -21.66
C GLU A 106 -6.19 10.78 -21.74
N TYR A 107 -6.22 9.50 -22.11
CA TYR A 107 -7.46 8.74 -22.21
C TYR A 107 -8.11 8.53 -20.84
N ALA A 108 -7.34 8.11 -19.83
CA ALA A 108 -7.83 7.85 -18.48
C ALA A 108 -8.37 9.14 -17.83
N TYR A 109 -7.68 10.27 -18.01
CA TYR A 109 -8.08 11.56 -17.46
C TYR A 109 -9.39 12.08 -18.10
N LYS A 110 -9.60 11.82 -19.40
CA LYS A 110 -10.88 12.13 -20.07
C LYS A 110 -12.05 11.32 -19.50
N VAL A 111 -11.81 10.08 -19.09
CA VAL A 111 -12.84 9.19 -18.56
C VAL A 111 -13.11 9.48 -17.08
N ASN A 112 -12.06 9.63 -16.27
CA ASN A 112 -12.18 9.86 -14.84
C ASN A 112 -11.02 10.78 -14.34
N PRO A 113 -11.32 12.06 -14.02
CA PRO A 113 -10.30 13.00 -13.55
C PRO A 113 -9.85 12.75 -12.10
N ARG A 114 -10.48 11.82 -11.37
CA ARG A 114 -10.12 11.49 -9.98
C ARG A 114 -9.10 10.36 -9.87
N ILE A 115 -8.63 9.80 -10.99
CA ILE A 115 -7.62 8.73 -10.97
C ILE A 115 -6.28 9.28 -10.49
N SER A 116 -5.66 8.57 -9.55
CA SER A 116 -4.27 8.81 -9.16
C SER A 116 -3.33 8.11 -10.15
N PHE A 117 -2.37 8.85 -10.71
CA PHE A 117 -1.39 8.31 -11.65
C PHE A 117 -0.05 8.07 -10.98
N GLU A 118 0.39 6.82 -11.01
CA GLU A 118 1.56 6.33 -10.28
C GLU A 118 2.48 5.60 -11.25
N VAL A 119 3.73 6.03 -11.35
CA VAL A 119 4.72 5.46 -12.28
C VAL A 119 5.79 4.74 -11.47
N LEU A 120 5.94 3.44 -11.73
CA LEU A 120 7.00 2.63 -11.16
C LEU A 120 8.15 2.53 -12.15
N ILE A 121 9.27 3.17 -11.83
CA ILE A 121 10.55 2.95 -12.50
C ILE A 121 11.13 1.67 -11.89
N HIS A 122 11.04 0.59 -12.64
CA HIS A 122 11.23 -0.78 -12.17
C HIS A 122 12.53 -1.39 -12.66
N LYS A 123 13.07 -2.37 -11.92
CA LYS A 123 14.37 -3.03 -12.14
C LYS A 123 15.58 -2.09 -11.95
N VAL A 124 15.52 -1.30 -10.88
CA VAL A 124 16.62 -0.40 -10.49
C VAL A 124 17.75 -1.13 -9.73
N ASP A 125 17.60 -2.43 -9.47
CA ASP A 125 18.53 -3.29 -8.71
C ASP A 125 19.96 -3.28 -9.27
N SER A 126 20.09 -3.25 -10.59
CA SER A 126 21.38 -3.33 -11.28
C SER A 126 22.02 -1.96 -11.55
N LEU A 127 21.39 -0.86 -11.12
CA LEU A 127 21.82 0.51 -11.39
C LEU A 127 22.57 1.11 -10.20
N SER A 128 23.58 1.94 -10.47
CA SER A 128 24.22 2.76 -9.44
C SER A 128 23.27 3.86 -8.94
N GLU A 129 23.44 4.28 -7.69
CA GLU A 129 22.62 5.34 -7.07
C GLU A 129 22.58 6.63 -7.90
N ASP A 130 23.74 7.07 -8.43
CA ASP A 130 23.80 8.26 -9.30
C ASP A 130 22.94 8.09 -10.57
N PHE A 131 23.00 6.91 -11.18
CA PHE A 131 22.24 6.62 -12.39
C PHE A 131 20.74 6.48 -12.13
N LYS A 132 20.33 6.00 -10.94
CA LYS A 132 18.93 5.97 -10.51
C LYS A 132 18.34 7.37 -10.46
N LEU A 133 19.06 8.32 -9.84
CA LEU A 133 18.63 9.72 -9.71
C LEU A 133 18.56 10.42 -11.08
N ASP A 134 19.56 10.20 -11.93
CA ASP A 134 19.57 10.75 -13.28
C ASP A 134 18.42 10.20 -14.13
N THR A 135 18.18 8.88 -14.09
CA THR A 135 17.07 8.23 -14.81
C THR A 135 15.72 8.71 -14.31
N GLN A 136 15.54 8.84 -13.00
CA GLN A 136 14.31 9.37 -12.41
C GLN A 136 14.03 10.79 -12.90
N ARG A 137 15.06 11.64 -12.88
CA ARG A 137 14.94 13.04 -13.28
C ARG A 137 14.65 13.18 -14.78
N ASP A 138 15.29 12.36 -15.62
CA ASP A 138 15.05 12.34 -17.06
C ASP A 138 13.62 11.86 -17.39
N ILE A 139 13.16 10.77 -16.77
CA ILE A 139 11.78 10.26 -16.94
C ILE A 139 10.76 11.30 -16.46
N MET A 140 10.98 11.92 -15.31
CA MET A 140 10.07 12.93 -14.76
C MET A 140 9.99 14.16 -15.67
N GLN A 141 11.12 14.64 -16.19
CA GLN A 141 11.15 15.78 -17.09
C GLN A 141 10.45 15.46 -18.42
N ARG A 142 10.78 14.34 -19.05
CA ARG A 142 10.18 13.94 -20.34
C ARG A 142 8.68 13.67 -20.24
N THR A 143 8.24 13.00 -19.16
CA THR A 143 6.81 12.78 -18.91
C THR A 143 6.10 14.12 -18.71
N GLY A 144 6.72 15.05 -18.00
CA GLY A 144 6.20 16.40 -17.83
C GLY A 144 6.07 17.15 -19.17
N ASP A 145 7.10 17.10 -20.01
CA ASP A 145 7.12 17.73 -21.33
C ASP A 145 6.04 17.13 -22.26
N GLU A 146 5.92 15.79 -22.32
CA GLU A 146 4.89 15.12 -23.13
C GLU A 146 3.46 15.43 -22.63
N LEU A 147 3.24 15.53 -21.31
CA LEU A 147 1.93 15.90 -20.76
C LEU A 147 1.58 17.37 -21.04
N LEU A 148 2.57 18.27 -21.05
CA LEU A 148 2.39 19.67 -21.42
C LEU A 148 2.07 19.81 -22.91
N ASP A 149 2.73 19.05 -23.78
CA ASP A 149 2.43 19.03 -25.21
C ASP A 149 1.00 18.57 -25.51
N LEU A 150 0.45 17.67 -24.69
CA LEU A 150 -0.95 17.22 -24.75
C LEU A 150 -1.94 18.22 -24.12
N GLY A 151 -1.47 19.30 -23.49
CA GLY A 151 -2.30 20.33 -22.87
C GLY A 151 -2.95 19.92 -21.54
N LEU A 152 -2.40 18.91 -20.86
CA LEU A 152 -2.89 18.41 -19.57
C LEU A 152 -2.24 19.16 -18.41
N GLU A 153 -2.60 20.43 -18.22
CA GLU A 153 -2.12 21.22 -17.07
C GLU A 153 -2.86 20.82 -15.79
N GLY A 154 -2.18 20.10 -14.89
CA GLY A 154 -2.68 19.81 -13.53
C GLY A 154 -2.75 18.33 -13.14
N VAL A 155 -2.36 17.40 -14.03
CA VAL A 155 -2.27 15.99 -13.68
C VAL A 155 -1.06 15.77 -12.76
N GLN A 156 -1.31 15.29 -11.55
CA GLN A 156 -0.24 14.93 -10.61
C GLN A 156 0.18 13.49 -10.85
N VAL A 157 1.39 13.32 -11.40
CA VAL A 157 2.02 12.00 -11.57
C VAL A 157 3.07 11.83 -10.49
N SER A 158 3.01 10.72 -9.76
CA SER A 158 4.02 10.35 -8.77
C SER A 158 4.94 9.27 -9.32
N PHE A 159 6.24 9.38 -9.02
CA PHE A 159 7.26 8.47 -9.52
C PHE A 159 7.92 7.73 -8.36
N TYR A 160 8.06 6.41 -8.49
CA TYR A 160 8.72 5.56 -7.51
C TYR A 160 9.80 4.71 -8.14
N LEU A 161 10.96 4.63 -7.49
CA LEU A 161 12.01 3.69 -7.84
C LEU A 161 11.74 2.37 -7.15
N THR A 162 11.61 1.29 -7.91
CA THR A 162 11.19 -0.01 -7.37
C THR A 162 12.03 -1.17 -7.88
N SER A 163 12.25 -2.12 -6.99
CA SER A 163 12.88 -3.40 -7.26
C SER A 163 12.07 -4.50 -6.58
N ILE A 164 11.94 -5.67 -7.21
CA ILE A 164 11.35 -6.85 -6.55
C ILE A 164 12.33 -7.51 -5.56
N PHE A 165 13.62 -7.18 -5.63
CA PHE A 165 14.64 -7.72 -4.72
C PHE A 165 14.77 -6.91 -3.43
N ASP A 166 14.27 -5.66 -3.44
CA ASP A 166 14.33 -4.76 -2.30
C ASP A 166 12.93 -4.48 -1.76
N HIS A 167 12.86 -3.92 -0.55
CA HIS A 167 11.59 -3.54 0.09
C HIS A 167 10.92 -2.31 -0.53
N SER A 168 11.58 -1.63 -1.49
CA SER A 168 11.09 -0.43 -2.19
C SER A 168 9.75 -0.63 -2.90
N ILE A 169 9.49 -1.83 -3.44
CA ILE A 169 8.21 -2.14 -4.09
C ILE A 169 7.06 -2.07 -3.09
N TYR A 170 7.22 -2.61 -1.89
CA TYR A 170 6.18 -2.60 -0.88
C TYR A 170 5.95 -1.19 -0.33
N GLU A 171 7.02 -0.38 -0.19
CA GLU A 171 6.87 1.03 0.19
C GLU A 171 6.09 1.82 -0.87
N ALA A 172 6.44 1.64 -2.15
CA ALA A 172 5.72 2.29 -3.26
C ALA A 172 4.24 1.90 -3.25
N PHE A 173 3.93 0.61 -3.14
CA PHE A 173 2.55 0.14 -3.03
C PHE A 173 1.84 0.66 -1.78
N SER A 174 2.53 0.81 -0.66
CA SER A 174 1.97 1.40 0.56
C SER A 174 1.54 2.85 0.35
N ARG A 175 2.37 3.66 -0.31
CA ARG A 175 2.01 5.04 -0.67
C ARG A 175 0.86 5.12 -1.67
N ILE A 176 0.81 4.19 -2.63
CA ILE A 176 -0.28 4.12 -3.62
C ILE A 176 -1.59 3.75 -2.92
N VAL A 177 -1.55 2.74 -2.05
CA VAL A 177 -2.70 2.28 -1.27
C VAL A 177 -3.19 3.37 -0.32
N GLN A 178 -2.30 4.12 0.32
CA GLN A 178 -2.65 5.28 1.14
C GLN A 178 -3.50 6.31 0.39
N LYS A 179 -3.11 6.68 -0.82
CA LYS A 179 -3.88 7.63 -1.66
C LYS A 179 -5.27 7.11 -2.03
N LEU A 180 -5.48 5.80 -2.01
CA LEU A 180 -6.76 5.18 -2.30
C LEU A 180 -7.70 5.12 -1.09
N VAL A 181 -7.19 5.30 0.13
CA VAL A 181 -8.00 5.24 1.37
C VAL A 181 -8.56 6.63 1.70
N PRO A 182 -9.88 6.87 1.57
CA PRO A 182 -10.46 8.17 1.86
C PRO A 182 -10.40 8.53 3.36
N GLU A 183 -10.38 7.55 4.25
CA GLU A 183 -10.26 7.75 5.71
C GLU A 183 -8.82 7.98 6.20
N LEU A 184 -7.82 8.03 5.30
CA LEU A 184 -6.41 8.16 5.65
C LEU A 184 -6.12 9.34 6.60
N PRO A 185 -6.62 10.58 6.37
CA PRO A 185 -6.29 11.71 7.25
C PRO A 185 -6.75 11.50 8.69
N PHE A 186 -7.82 10.73 8.90
CA PHE A 186 -8.27 10.37 10.23
C PHE A 186 -7.33 9.37 10.89
N LEU A 187 -6.90 8.34 10.14
CA LEU A 187 -5.95 7.34 10.61
C LEU A 187 -4.58 7.96 10.94
N GLU A 188 -4.07 8.85 10.08
CA GLU A 188 -2.82 9.59 10.30
C GLU A 188 -2.92 10.41 11.59
N ASN A 189 -3.99 11.19 11.77
CA ASN A 189 -4.18 11.98 12.98
C ASN A 189 -4.30 11.10 14.24
N MET A 190 -4.95 9.94 14.16
CA MET A 190 -5.00 9.01 15.29
C MET A 190 -3.61 8.44 15.64
N LEU A 191 -2.80 8.11 14.62
CA LEU A 191 -1.42 7.64 14.79
C LEU A 191 -0.53 8.76 15.35
N ASP A 192 -0.67 9.99 14.86
CA ASP A 192 0.03 11.16 15.39
C ASP A 192 -0.29 11.40 16.87
N ASN A 193 -1.57 11.25 17.28
CA ASN A 193 -1.95 11.33 18.69
C ASN A 193 -1.32 10.20 19.51
N LEU A 194 -1.28 8.97 18.96
CA LEU A 194 -0.64 7.83 19.62
C LEU A 194 0.87 8.08 19.83
N VAL A 195 1.55 8.59 18.80
CA VAL A 195 2.97 8.95 18.81
C VAL A 195 3.25 10.15 19.72
N GLN A 196 2.36 11.12 19.81
CA GLN A 196 2.53 12.29 20.68
C GLN A 196 2.38 11.94 22.17
N HIS A 197 1.47 11.03 22.50
CA HIS A 197 1.15 10.66 23.88
C HIS A 197 1.86 9.40 24.38
N SER A 198 2.63 8.75 23.50
CA SER A 198 3.47 7.60 23.82
C SER A 198 4.90 7.94 23.42
N LYS A 199 5.93 7.43 24.10
CA LYS A 199 7.34 7.71 23.71
C LYS A 199 7.77 6.93 22.44
N ILE A 200 6.91 6.91 21.43
CA ILE A 200 7.10 6.24 20.15
C ILE A 200 7.82 7.22 19.22
N GLU A 201 8.84 6.76 18.51
CA GLU A 201 9.53 7.55 17.48
C GLU A 201 8.81 7.45 16.14
N LYS A 202 8.32 6.26 15.80
CA LYS A 202 7.66 5.98 14.52
C LYS A 202 6.64 4.87 14.68
N CYS A 203 5.54 4.95 13.94
CA CYS A 203 4.54 3.88 13.92
C CYS A 203 4.01 3.58 12.52
N PHE A 204 3.67 2.32 12.30
CA PHE A 204 3.15 1.80 11.05
C PHE A 204 1.97 0.90 11.33
N LEU A 205 0.92 1.02 10.53
CA LEU A 205 -0.20 0.10 10.52
C LEU A 205 -0.08 -0.80 9.29
N PHE A 206 0.45 -2.00 9.50
CA PHE A 206 0.70 -3.00 8.46
C PHE A 206 -0.49 -3.92 8.23
N ASP A 207 -0.67 -4.34 6.99
CA ASP A 207 -1.38 -5.57 6.65
C ASP A 207 -0.41 -6.75 6.69
N ILE A 208 -0.70 -7.73 7.56
CA ILE A 208 0.16 -8.89 7.87
C ILE A 208 0.44 -9.73 6.62
N ASN A 209 -0.52 -9.82 5.70
CA ASN A 209 -0.39 -10.71 4.53
C ASN A 209 0.43 -10.08 3.39
N SER A 210 0.25 -8.79 3.14
CA SER A 210 0.86 -8.09 1.99
C SER A 210 2.10 -7.28 2.35
N LYS A 211 2.39 -7.10 3.64
CA LYS A 211 3.45 -6.23 4.18
C LYS A 211 3.28 -4.76 3.78
N ILE A 212 2.12 -4.39 3.24
CA ILE A 212 1.80 -3.02 2.87
C ILE A 212 1.36 -2.29 4.15
N TYR A 213 1.92 -1.12 4.41
CA TYR A 213 1.40 -0.25 5.48
C TYR A 213 0.24 0.59 4.95
N VAL A 214 -0.89 0.53 5.63
CA VAL A 214 -2.10 1.28 5.30
C VAL A 214 -2.00 2.72 5.78
N ALA A 215 -1.36 2.94 6.93
CA ALA A 215 -1.21 4.26 7.53
C ALA A 215 0.10 4.33 8.32
N THR A 216 0.66 5.53 8.41
CA THR A 216 1.83 5.85 9.24
C THR A 216 1.62 7.24 9.83
N ASP A 217 2.40 7.59 10.85
CA ASP A 217 2.43 8.94 11.39
C ASP A 217 3.04 9.94 10.40
N SER A 218 2.81 11.22 10.63
CA SER A 218 3.23 12.35 9.79
C SER A 218 4.75 12.53 9.64
N SER A 219 5.58 11.84 10.44
CA SER A 219 7.03 11.92 10.27
C SER A 219 7.48 11.24 8.97
N PRO A 220 8.56 11.72 8.32
CA PRO A 220 9.03 11.12 7.08
C PRO A 220 9.41 9.65 7.29
N VAL A 221 8.98 8.80 6.36
CA VAL A 221 9.33 7.36 6.37
C VAL A 221 10.72 7.20 5.79
N ASP A 222 11.60 6.60 6.57
CA ASP A 222 12.90 6.11 6.12
C ASP A 222 12.79 4.64 5.68
N ILE A 223 13.42 4.31 4.56
CA ILE A 223 13.39 2.97 3.94
C ILE A 223 13.96 1.93 4.91
N GLN A 224 15.04 2.27 5.62
CA GLN A 224 15.68 1.35 6.58
C GLN A 224 14.76 1.04 7.77
N THR A 225 14.03 2.05 8.23
CA THR A 225 13.05 1.90 9.31
C THR A 225 11.90 1.00 8.88
N TYR A 226 11.41 1.19 7.65
CA TYR A 226 10.39 0.34 7.06
C TYR A 226 10.85 -1.12 6.91
N GLU A 227 12.06 -1.35 6.40
CA GLU A 227 12.65 -2.67 6.21
C GLU A 227 12.73 -3.46 7.53
N VAL A 228 13.26 -2.85 8.60
CA VAL A 228 13.33 -3.48 9.92
C VAL A 228 11.93 -3.83 10.45
N CYS A 229 10.94 -2.97 10.25
CA CYS A 229 9.57 -3.23 10.69
C CYS A 229 8.91 -4.36 9.89
N ALA A 230 9.13 -4.41 8.58
CA ALA A 230 8.58 -5.45 7.71
C ALA A 230 9.20 -6.83 8.02
N GLU A 231 10.52 -6.91 8.20
CA GLU A 231 11.18 -8.15 8.62
C GLU A 231 10.71 -8.60 10.02
N PHE A 232 10.47 -7.66 10.93
CA PHE A 232 9.98 -7.99 12.27
C PHE A 232 8.57 -8.61 12.25
N VAL A 233 7.70 -8.17 11.32
CA VAL A 233 6.39 -8.78 11.11
C VAL A 233 6.53 -10.24 10.68
N ASP A 234 7.40 -10.53 9.70
CA ASP A 234 7.66 -11.90 9.24
C ASP A 234 8.15 -12.80 10.38
N VAL A 235 9.17 -12.36 11.11
CA VAL A 235 9.72 -13.11 12.24
C VAL A 235 8.66 -13.39 13.30
N ALA A 236 7.81 -12.40 13.58
CA ALA A 236 6.77 -12.56 14.58
C ALA A 236 5.69 -13.57 14.14
N ILE A 237 5.30 -13.56 12.86
CA ILE A 237 4.32 -14.51 12.29
C ILE A 237 4.92 -15.91 12.25
N ASP A 238 6.13 -16.06 11.70
CA ASP A 238 6.79 -17.37 11.54
C ASP A 238 7.01 -18.05 12.90
N LEU A 239 7.44 -17.29 13.92
CA LEU A 239 7.57 -17.81 15.28
C LEU A 239 6.21 -18.16 15.88
N GLN A 240 5.20 -17.33 15.68
CA GLN A 240 3.87 -17.63 16.20
C GLN A 240 3.31 -18.90 15.57
N ASP A 241 3.41 -19.06 14.25
CA ASP A 241 2.89 -20.22 13.52
C ASP A 241 3.61 -21.52 13.91
N LEU A 242 4.90 -21.45 14.27
CA LEU A 242 5.64 -22.60 14.78
C LEU A 242 5.13 -23.09 16.15
N TYR A 243 4.72 -22.17 17.02
CA TYR A 243 4.30 -22.46 18.41
C TYR A 243 2.78 -22.36 18.63
N LYS A 244 2.00 -22.15 17.57
CA LYS A 244 0.55 -21.96 17.66
C LYS A 244 -0.14 -23.23 18.12
N ASN A 245 -0.61 -23.23 19.37
CA ASN A 245 -1.51 -24.26 19.85
C ASN A 245 -2.93 -23.99 19.33
N PRO A 246 -3.62 -24.98 18.74
CA PRO A 246 -4.95 -24.78 18.16
C PRO A 246 -6.05 -24.44 19.19
N ASN A 247 -5.74 -24.51 20.49
CA ASN A 247 -6.70 -24.31 21.57
C ASN A 247 -6.62 -22.92 22.22
N GLU A 248 -5.70 -22.04 21.81
CA GLU A 248 -5.52 -20.72 22.42
C GLU A 248 -5.57 -19.59 21.39
N GLU A 249 -6.62 -18.76 21.46
CA GLU A 249 -6.69 -17.49 20.73
C GLU A 249 -5.89 -16.42 21.48
N HIS A 250 -4.58 -16.38 21.27
CA HIS A 250 -3.76 -15.28 21.77
C HIS A 250 -3.73 -14.14 20.74
N GLU A 251 -4.06 -12.92 21.20
CA GLU A 251 -3.74 -11.71 20.44
C GLU A 251 -2.23 -11.66 20.21
N MET A 252 -1.81 -11.53 18.95
CA MET A 252 -0.40 -11.49 18.61
C MET A 252 0.24 -10.20 19.15
N LYS A 253 1.16 -10.37 20.10
CA LYS A 253 2.00 -9.30 20.64
C LYS A 253 3.44 -9.77 20.64
N SER A 254 4.34 -8.98 20.06
CA SER A 254 5.77 -9.25 20.04
C SER A 254 6.53 -7.99 20.42
N VAL A 255 7.58 -8.14 21.22
CA VAL A 255 8.44 -7.03 21.64
C VAL A 255 9.89 -7.49 21.50
N SER A 256 10.70 -6.68 20.81
CA SER A 256 12.12 -6.95 20.61
C SER A 256 12.94 -5.71 20.92
N THR A 257 14.04 -5.88 21.65
CA THR A 257 14.94 -4.79 22.02
C THR A 257 16.27 -4.95 21.27
N LEU A 258 16.64 -3.91 20.54
CA LEU A 258 17.90 -3.83 19.80
C LEU A 258 19.05 -3.39 20.73
N VAL A 259 20.28 -3.67 20.32
CA VAL A 259 21.50 -3.36 21.10
C VAL A 259 21.68 -1.86 21.37
N ASN A 260 21.16 -1.01 20.48
CA ASN A 260 21.17 0.45 20.62
C ASN A 260 20.09 0.97 21.60
N GLY A 261 19.32 0.09 22.24
CA GLY A 261 18.24 0.43 23.17
C GLY A 261 16.91 0.77 22.51
N VAL A 262 16.79 0.66 21.19
CA VAL A 262 15.51 0.83 20.47
C VAL A 262 14.67 -0.43 20.67
N VAL A 263 13.39 -0.25 21.00
CA VAL A 263 12.43 -1.34 21.15
C VAL A 263 11.47 -1.32 19.97
N ILE A 264 11.35 -2.46 19.28
CA ILE A 264 10.36 -2.71 18.25
C ILE A 264 9.19 -3.40 18.93
N TYR A 265 8.02 -2.81 18.81
CA TYR A 265 6.78 -3.30 19.39
C TYR A 265 5.81 -3.66 18.26
N LEU A 266 5.26 -4.87 18.29
CA LEU A 266 4.22 -5.32 17.37
C LEU A 266 3.00 -5.76 18.16
N ARG A 267 1.83 -5.30 17.72
CA ARG A 267 0.55 -5.77 18.23
C ARG A 267 -0.49 -5.90 17.14
N GLN A 268 -1.20 -7.01 17.14
CA GLN A 268 -2.31 -7.25 16.24
C GLN A 268 -3.53 -6.40 16.60
N MET A 269 -4.09 -5.78 15.57
CA MET A 269 -5.23 -4.88 15.66
C MET A 269 -6.51 -5.58 15.21
N ILE A 270 -6.96 -5.35 13.97
CA ILE A 270 -8.24 -5.83 13.44
C ILE A 270 -8.01 -6.56 12.12
N ARG A 271 -8.68 -7.71 11.90
CA ARG A 271 -8.77 -8.42 10.60
C ARG A 271 -7.45 -8.60 9.85
N GLY A 272 -6.37 -8.90 10.57
CA GLY A 272 -5.06 -9.09 9.94
C GLY A 272 -4.22 -7.82 9.80
N LEU A 273 -4.63 -6.70 10.38
CA LEU A 273 -3.73 -5.57 10.60
C LEU A 273 -2.86 -5.76 11.84
N ALA A 274 -1.63 -5.30 11.77
CA ALA A 274 -0.70 -5.18 12.88
C ALA A 274 -0.19 -3.75 13.00
N LEU A 275 -0.18 -3.22 14.22
CA LEU A 275 0.53 -1.99 14.55
C LEU A 275 1.97 -2.36 14.90
N VAL A 276 2.93 -1.76 14.21
CA VAL A 276 4.35 -1.83 14.51
C VAL A 276 4.83 -0.46 14.94
N ALA A 277 5.45 -0.36 16.11
CA ALA A 277 5.94 0.89 16.68
C ALA A 277 7.41 0.77 17.07
N LEU A 278 8.19 1.79 16.74
CA LEU A 278 9.56 1.96 17.20
C LEU A 278 9.58 2.89 18.39
N VAL A 279 10.16 2.43 19.49
CA VAL A 279 10.17 3.12 20.77
C VAL A 279 11.60 3.33 21.19
N ARG A 280 11.93 4.55 21.60
CA ARG A 280 13.20 4.82 22.27
C ARG A 280 12.94 5.18 23.73
N PRO A 281 13.08 4.21 24.66
CA PRO A 281 13.11 4.52 26.07
C PRO A 281 14.40 5.29 26.39
N VAL A 282 14.32 6.62 26.39
CA VAL A 282 15.36 7.55 26.93
C VAL A 282 15.62 7.19 28.42
N ASP A 283 16.82 7.15 29.00
CA ASP A 283 18.14 7.76 28.71
C ASP A 283 19.28 6.74 28.90
N SER A 284 20.33 6.83 28.05
CA SER A 284 21.59 6.05 28.02
C SER A 284 22.46 6.11 29.29
N SER A 285 21.93 6.64 30.40
CA SER A 285 22.62 6.91 31.66
C SER A 285 22.06 6.16 32.88
N MET A 286 21.01 5.34 32.72
CA MET A 286 20.39 4.61 33.84
C MET A 286 21.12 3.30 34.15
N SER A 287 20.91 2.74 35.34
CA SER A 287 21.43 1.40 35.69
C SER A 287 20.57 0.30 35.05
N SER A 288 21.13 -0.88 34.75
CA SER A 288 20.42 -1.97 34.03
C SER A 288 19.10 -2.40 34.70
N ALA A 289 19.00 -2.32 36.03
CA ALA A 289 17.77 -2.64 36.76
C ALA A 289 16.70 -1.53 36.70
N GLU A 290 17.11 -0.26 36.60
CA GLU A 290 16.20 0.88 36.41
C GLU A 290 15.70 0.96 34.96
N TYR A 291 16.49 0.48 34.00
CA TYR A 291 16.04 0.34 32.61
C TYR A 291 14.91 -0.66 32.45
N ASP A 292 15.00 -1.86 33.05
CA ASP A 292 13.93 -2.85 32.91
C ASP A 292 12.61 -2.36 33.51
N THR A 293 12.67 -1.72 34.68
CA THR A 293 11.48 -1.18 35.36
C THR A 293 10.86 0.00 34.59
N SER A 294 11.70 0.87 34.02
CA SER A 294 11.23 2.00 33.21
C SER A 294 10.72 1.57 31.83
N MET A 295 11.27 0.49 31.27
CA MET A 295 10.81 -0.11 30.03
C MET A 295 9.46 -0.79 30.21
N GLU A 296 9.26 -1.59 31.26
CA GLU A 296 7.95 -2.17 31.58
C GLU A 296 6.90 -1.08 31.83
N SER A 297 7.25 -0.04 32.58
CA SER A 297 6.36 1.11 32.81
C SER A 297 6.01 1.84 31.50
N CYS A 298 6.98 2.00 30.59
CA CYS A 298 6.74 2.61 29.28
C CYS A 298 5.82 1.73 28.42
N LEU A 299 6.06 0.42 28.39
CA LEU A 299 5.25 -0.54 27.63
C LEU A 299 3.81 -0.61 28.15
N THR A 300 3.59 -0.53 29.46
CA THR A 300 2.22 -0.53 30.00
C THR A 300 1.43 0.74 29.64
N VAL A 301 2.08 1.90 29.64
CA VAL A 301 1.45 3.16 29.18
C VAL A 301 1.14 3.08 27.69
N MET A 302 2.07 2.52 26.91
CA MET A 302 1.84 2.27 25.49
C MET A 302 0.68 1.30 25.25
N ASP A 303 0.63 0.18 25.96
CA ASP A 303 -0.44 -0.81 25.84
C ASP A 303 -1.81 -0.17 26.06
N TYR A 304 -1.93 0.70 27.09
CA TYR A 304 -3.15 1.45 27.36
C TYR A 304 -3.54 2.40 26.22
N ASN A 305 -2.59 3.16 25.68
CA ASN A 305 -2.86 4.07 24.56
C ASN A 305 -3.20 3.29 23.27
N ILE A 306 -2.53 2.16 23.03
CA ILE A 306 -2.77 1.28 21.89
C ILE A 306 -4.14 0.60 22.01
N ASP A 307 -4.59 0.24 23.21
CA ASP A 307 -5.95 -0.26 23.45
C ASP A 307 -7.02 0.78 23.11
N ILE A 308 -6.78 2.05 23.46
CA ILE A 308 -7.67 3.15 23.07
C ILE A 308 -7.68 3.31 21.55
N PHE A 309 -6.51 3.28 20.91
CA PHE A 309 -6.39 3.37 19.46
C PHE A 309 -7.08 2.19 18.75
N LYS A 310 -6.95 0.96 19.26
CA LYS A 310 -7.65 -0.24 18.76
C LYS A 310 -9.18 -0.07 18.83
N LYS A 311 -9.71 0.40 19.95
CA LYS A 311 -11.14 0.71 20.09
C LYS A 311 -11.60 1.81 19.13
N GLY A 312 -10.74 2.81 18.89
CA GLY A 312 -11.00 3.85 17.90
C GLY A 312 -11.10 3.29 16.47
N LEU A 313 -10.16 2.41 16.09
CA LEU A 313 -10.18 1.73 14.79
C LEU A 313 -11.45 0.88 14.61
N GLU A 314 -11.88 0.14 15.64
CA GLU A 314 -13.11 -0.64 15.60
C GLU A 314 -14.33 0.24 15.30
N GLN A 315 -14.43 1.41 15.94
CA GLN A 315 -15.53 2.36 15.71
C GLN A 315 -15.51 3.00 14.32
N VAL A 316 -14.33 3.35 13.79
CA VAL A 316 -14.18 3.87 12.42
C VAL A 316 -14.68 2.83 11.44
N TRP A 317 -14.29 1.58 11.65
CA TRP A 317 -14.64 0.48 10.78
C TRP A 317 -16.14 0.17 10.79
N ASP A 318 -16.76 0.19 11.98
CA ASP A 318 -18.20 0.02 12.12
C ASP A 318 -18.97 1.14 11.40
N ARG A 319 -18.49 2.38 11.46
CA ARG A 319 -19.10 3.51 10.74
C ARG A 319 -18.88 3.45 9.23
N ALA A 320 -17.71 3.00 8.78
CA ALA A 320 -17.44 2.75 7.36
C ALA A 320 -18.38 1.66 6.79
N ARG A 321 -18.83 0.71 7.61
CA ARG A 321 -19.89 -0.25 7.24
C ARG A 321 -21.30 0.32 7.33
N VAL A 322 -21.62 1.13 8.34
CA VAL A 322 -22.98 1.69 8.52
C VAL A 322 -23.31 2.75 7.46
N ALA A 323 -22.35 3.55 7.02
CA ALA A 323 -22.53 4.44 5.87
C ALA A 323 -22.91 3.70 4.57
N ARG A 324 -22.67 2.38 4.48
CA ARG A 324 -23.12 1.53 3.37
C ARG A 324 -24.60 1.12 3.45
N ALA A 325 -25.24 1.21 4.63
CA ALA A 325 -26.63 0.79 4.82
C ALA A 325 -27.65 1.93 4.63
N ASP A 326 -27.28 3.17 4.96
CA ASP A 326 -28.21 4.31 4.94
C ASP A 326 -28.41 4.95 3.54
N GLY A 327 -27.79 4.37 2.50
CA GLY A 327 -27.99 4.76 1.09
C GLY A 327 -29.18 4.07 0.39
N GLU A 328 -29.77 3.04 0.99
CA GLU A 328 -30.87 2.26 0.39
C GLU A 328 -32.21 2.40 1.15
N THR A 329 -32.68 3.62 1.44
CA THR A 329 -34.12 3.81 1.72
C THR A 329 -34.61 5.14 1.17
N GLY A 330 -35.09 5.14 -0.08
CA GLY A 330 -35.64 6.35 -0.67
C GLY A 330 -36.21 6.18 -2.08
N SER A 331 -37.01 5.14 -2.35
CA SER A 331 -37.78 5.06 -3.61
C SER A 331 -39.10 4.31 -3.42
N GLN A 332 -40.11 5.08 -2.99
CA GLN A 332 -41.55 4.94 -3.24
C GLN A 332 -42.07 3.58 -3.77
N GLU A 333 -42.70 2.80 -2.88
CA GLU A 333 -43.74 1.86 -3.27
C GLU A 333 -45.00 2.65 -3.73
N ASN A 334 -45.28 2.64 -5.03
CA ASN A 334 -46.60 2.94 -5.56
C ASN A 334 -47.39 1.63 -5.66
N PRO A 335 -48.58 1.50 -5.04
CA PRO A 335 -49.43 0.34 -5.21
C PRO A 335 -50.30 0.54 -6.45
N HIS A 336 -50.05 -0.23 -7.51
CA HIS A 336 -50.99 -0.37 -8.62
C HIS A 336 -51.41 -1.82 -8.84
N THR A 337 -52.63 -2.09 -8.38
CA THR A 337 -53.73 -2.77 -9.07
C THR A 337 -53.56 -4.24 -9.48
N THR A 338 -54.16 -5.12 -8.68
CA THR A 338 -54.83 -6.32 -9.18
C THR A 338 -56.34 -6.02 -9.24
N PHE A 339 -56.87 -6.06 -10.47
CA PHE A 339 -58.21 -6.46 -10.94
C PHE A 339 -58.64 -5.65 -12.17
#